data_AF-A0A257NGT1-F1
#
_entry.id   AF-A0A257NGT1-F1
#
_cell.length_a   1.000
_cell.length_b   1.000
_cell.length_c   1.000
_cell.angle_alpha   90.00
_cell.angle_beta   90.00
_cell.angle_gamma   90.00
#
_symmetry.space_group_name_H-M   'P 1'
#
loop_
_entity.id
_entity.type
_entity.pdbx_description
1 polymer ?
#
loop_
_entity_poly.entity_id
_entity_poly.type
_entity_poly.pdbx_seq_one_letter_code
_entity_poly.pdbx_strand_id
1 'polypeptide(L)'
;MPLLARIPVATIKIGDLEDMENIGKANNVQLVIGNSHAVDTAERLGTPILRAGFPLYDIIGGYQKTWIGYRGTRQTLFDLANLVINYSHEEIPVYRSIYAQKPAGELTELNSSKTLSCH
;
A
#
# COMPACT_ATOMS: atom_id res chain seq x y z
N MET A 1 20.08 -17.34 -22.53
CA MET A 1 18.93 -16.84 -21.74
C MET A 1 18.04 -15.95 -22.62
N PRO A 2 17.15 -16.51 -23.46
CA PRO A 2 16.60 -15.77 -24.60
C PRO A 2 15.36 -14.91 -24.29
N LEU A 3 14.60 -15.21 -23.23
CA LEU A 3 13.35 -14.49 -22.94
C LEU A 3 13.56 -13.21 -22.12
N LEU A 4 14.39 -13.27 -21.07
CA LEU A 4 14.63 -12.12 -20.19
C LEU A 4 15.23 -10.93 -20.95
N ALA A 5 16.13 -11.19 -21.90
CA ALA A 5 16.76 -10.15 -22.72
C ALA A 5 15.77 -9.40 -23.64
N ARG A 6 14.54 -9.88 -23.81
CA ARG A 6 13.51 -9.28 -24.67
C ARG A 6 12.50 -8.43 -23.90
N ILE A 7 12.57 -8.40 -22.57
CA ILE A 7 11.62 -7.66 -21.75
C ILE A 7 12.03 -6.18 -21.77
N PRO A 8 11.12 -5.25 -22.10
CA PRO A 8 11.42 -3.82 -22.17
C PRO A 8 11.45 -3.20 -20.77
N VAL A 9 12.46 -3.54 -19.97
CA VAL A 9 12.72 -2.99 -18.64
C VAL A 9 14.17 -2.55 -18.53
N ALA A 10 14.44 -1.52 -17.72
CA ALA A 10 15.79 -0.98 -17.57
C ALA A 10 16.75 -2.00 -16.91
N THR A 11 16.26 -2.75 -15.93
CA THR A 11 17.07 -3.68 -15.14
C THR A 11 16.30 -4.96 -14.85
N ILE A 12 16.97 -6.11 -14.98
CA ILE A 12 16.47 -7.42 -14.55
C ILE A 12 17.52 -8.00 -13.61
N LYS A 13 17.09 -8.42 -12.43
CA LYS A 13 17.91 -9.14 -11.46
C LYS A 13 17.38 -10.57 -11.35
N ILE A 14 18.27 -11.55 -11.54
CA ILE A 14 18.02 -12.94 -11.20
C ILE A 14 18.63 -13.15 -9.82
N GLY A 15 17.81 -13.48 -8.83
CA GLY A 15 18.19 -13.57 -7.43
C GLY A 15 17.03 -14.07 -6.59
N ASP A 16 17.13 -13.89 -5.28
CA ASP A 16 16.10 -14.24 -4.30
C ASP A 16 15.34 -13.01 -3.79
N LEU A 17 14.54 -13.20 -2.73
CA LEU A 17 13.76 -12.11 -2.12
C LEU A 17 14.62 -11.14 -1.32
N GLU A 18 15.79 -11.57 -0.82
CA GLU A 18 16.70 -10.70 -0.08
C GLU A 18 17.36 -9.70 -1.05
N ASP A 19 17.78 -10.17 -2.22
CA ASP A 19 18.23 -9.30 -3.32
C ASP A 19 17.15 -8.27 -3.70
N MET A 20 15.89 -8.71 -3.81
CA MET A 20 14.76 -7.83 -4.11
C MET A 20 14.55 -6.77 -3.02
N GLU A 21 14.64 -7.16 -1.74
CA GLU A 21 14.52 -6.24 -0.60
C GLU A 21 15.61 -5.16 -0.64
N ASN A 22 16.86 -5.56 -0.84
CA ASN A 22 18.00 -4.65 -0.87
C ASN A 22 17.87 -3.64 -2.03
N ILE A 23 17.45 -4.10 -3.21
CA ILE A 23 17.18 -3.24 -4.36
C ILE A 23 15.99 -2.31 -4.07
N GLY A 24 14.92 -2.82 -3.45
CA GLY A 24 13.75 -2.05 -3.08
C GLY A 24 14.08 -0.90 -2.11
N LYS A 25 14.90 -1.17 -1.09
CA LYS A 25 15.40 -0.18 -0.14
C LYS A 25 16.23 0.90 -0.84
N ALA A 26 17.17 0.49 -1.70
CA ALA A 26 18.06 1.42 -2.39
C ALA A 26 17.31 2.36 -3.36
N ASN A 27 16.16 1.94 -3.89
CA ASN A 27 15.40 2.68 -4.90
C ASN A 27 14.10 3.30 -4.38
N ASN A 28 13.82 3.22 -3.07
CA ASN A 28 12.56 3.70 -2.47
C ASN A 28 11.31 3.21 -3.21
N VAL A 29 11.18 1.88 -3.32
CA VAL A 29 10.03 1.28 -4.01
C VAL A 29 8.72 1.68 -3.34
N GLN A 30 7.66 1.87 -4.13
CA GLN A 30 6.33 2.30 -3.64
C GLN A 30 5.27 1.18 -3.74
N LEU A 31 5.61 0.08 -4.40
CA LEU A 31 4.72 -1.05 -4.63
C LEU A 31 5.55 -2.32 -4.88
N VAL A 32 5.23 -3.39 -4.15
CA VAL A 32 5.78 -4.71 -4.41
C VAL A 32 4.71 -5.57 -5.10
N ILE A 33 5.11 -6.31 -6.13
CA ILE A 33 4.25 -7.30 -6.80
C ILE A 33 4.93 -8.66 -6.68
N GLY A 34 4.30 -9.62 -6.00
CA GLY A 34 4.94 -10.90 -5.69
C GLY A 34 4.03 -11.89 -5.00
N ASN A 35 4.56 -13.08 -4.69
CA ASN A 35 3.81 -14.15 -4.06
C ASN A 35 3.72 -13.98 -2.53
N SER A 36 3.15 -14.96 -1.80
CA SER A 36 2.98 -14.83 -0.35
C SER A 36 4.32 -14.71 0.42
N HIS A 37 5.44 -15.19 -0.12
CA HIS A 37 6.74 -15.03 0.52
C HIS A 37 7.28 -13.60 0.45
N ALA A 38 6.82 -12.82 -0.53
CA ALA A 38 7.21 -11.42 -0.65
C ALA A 38 6.51 -10.51 0.37
N VAL A 39 5.53 -11.01 1.13
CA VAL A 39 4.76 -10.24 2.13
C VAL A 39 5.69 -9.71 3.22
N ASP A 40 6.48 -10.58 3.87
CA ASP A 40 7.43 -10.19 4.91
C ASP A 40 8.48 -9.18 4.40
N THR A 41 8.79 -9.24 3.11
CA THR A 41 9.71 -8.29 2.46
C THR A 41 9.04 -6.93 2.27
N ALA A 42 7.80 -6.90 1.80
CA ALA A 42 7.03 -5.68 1.60
C ALA A 42 6.72 -4.96 2.93
N GLU A 43 6.42 -5.72 3.99
CA GLU A 43 6.23 -5.20 5.35
C GLU A 43 7.50 -4.52 5.87
N ARG A 44 8.67 -5.18 5.72
CA ARG A 44 9.97 -4.60 6.12
C ARG A 44 10.36 -3.36 5.29
N LEU A 45 9.92 -3.30 4.04
CA LEU A 45 10.09 -2.12 3.19
C LEU A 45 9.13 -0.98 3.55
N GLY A 46 8.06 -1.26 4.31
CA GLY A 46 7.00 -0.29 4.52
C GLY A 46 6.34 0.07 3.19
N THR A 47 5.99 -0.93 2.39
CA THR A 47 5.33 -0.74 1.09
C THR A 47 4.18 -1.72 0.91
N PRO A 48 3.14 -1.35 0.14
CA PRO A 48 2.03 -2.25 -0.08
C PRO A 48 2.39 -3.35 -1.09
N ILE A 49 1.79 -4.52 -0.93
CA ILE A 49 2.05 -5.69 -1.79
C ILE A 49 0.81 -6.16 -2.56
N LEU A 50 0.93 -6.16 -3.89
CA LEU A 50 -0.01 -6.85 -4.77
C LEU A 50 0.41 -8.31 -4.91
N ARG A 51 -0.40 -9.20 -4.32
CA ARG A 51 -0.18 -10.64 -4.37
C ARG A 51 -0.44 -11.20 -5.78
N ALA A 52 0.62 -11.70 -6.42
CA ALA A 52 0.61 -12.23 -7.77
C ALA A 52 1.61 -13.39 -7.93
N GLY A 53 1.30 -14.33 -8.81
CA GLY A 53 2.12 -15.51 -9.06
C GLY A 53 1.81 -16.68 -8.14
N PHE A 54 2.78 -17.57 -7.96
CA PHE A 54 2.66 -18.78 -7.16
C PHE A 54 3.86 -18.88 -6.21
N PRO A 55 3.70 -19.38 -4.96
CA PRO A 55 2.46 -19.78 -4.28
C PRO A 55 1.70 -18.64 -3.58
N LEU A 56 0.37 -18.76 -3.47
CA LEU A 56 -0.50 -17.82 -2.73
C LEU A 56 -1.27 -18.54 -1.61
N TYR A 57 -0.58 -18.86 -0.51
CA TYR A 57 -1.17 -19.63 0.60
C TYR A 57 -1.98 -18.78 1.59
N ASP A 58 -1.77 -17.46 1.60
CA ASP A 58 -2.43 -16.51 2.50
C ASP A 58 -3.71 -15.91 1.92
N ILE A 59 -4.04 -16.21 0.66
CA ILE A 59 -5.31 -15.82 0.02
C ILE A 59 -6.12 -17.06 -0.32
N ILE A 60 -7.31 -17.16 0.25
CA ILE A 60 -8.31 -18.15 -0.15
C ILE A 60 -8.74 -17.89 -1.60
N GLY A 61 -8.54 -18.88 -2.47
CA GLY A 61 -8.88 -18.76 -3.89
C GLY A 61 -7.94 -17.87 -4.70
N GLY A 62 -6.79 -17.44 -4.15
CA GLY A 62 -5.82 -16.60 -4.85
C GLY A 62 -5.30 -17.22 -6.15
N TYR A 63 -5.19 -18.55 -6.19
CA TYR A 63 -4.78 -19.32 -7.37
C TYR A 63 -5.83 -19.34 -8.49
N GLN A 64 -7.10 -19.06 -8.21
CA GLN A 64 -8.18 -18.99 -9.21
C GLN A 64 -8.37 -17.59 -9.79
N LYS A 65 -7.57 -16.61 -9.33
CA LYS A 65 -7.70 -15.22 -9.77
C LYS A 65 -7.39 -15.09 -11.27
N THR A 66 -8.37 -14.61 -12.03
CA THR A 66 -8.20 -14.33 -13.46
C THR A 66 -7.39 -13.04 -13.66
N TRP A 67 -6.18 -13.16 -14.20
CA TRP A 67 -5.33 -12.02 -14.55
C TRP A 67 -5.48 -11.56 -15.99
N ILE A 68 -5.83 -12.47 -16.89
CA ILE A 68 -5.80 -12.26 -18.35
C ILE A 68 -7.19 -11.89 -18.88
N GLY A 69 -7.21 -11.08 -19.94
CA GLY A 69 -8.42 -10.63 -20.61
C GLY A 69 -9.02 -9.39 -19.93
N TYR A 70 -10.01 -8.79 -20.58
CA TYR A 70 -10.55 -7.48 -20.17
C TYR A 70 -11.00 -7.46 -18.71
N ARG A 71 -11.75 -8.48 -18.28
CA ARG A 71 -12.23 -8.58 -16.89
C ARG A 71 -11.07 -8.71 -15.88
N GLY A 72 -10.05 -9.51 -16.19
CA GLY A 72 -8.90 -9.74 -15.33
C GLY A 72 -8.01 -8.51 -15.19
N THR A 73 -7.69 -7.86 -16.32
CA THR A 73 -6.92 -6.61 -16.32
C THR A 73 -7.67 -5.50 -15.59
N ARG A 74 -8.97 -5.34 -15.85
CA ARG A 74 -9.80 -4.33 -15.16
C ARG A 74 -9.81 -4.56 -13.64
N GLN A 75 -9.97 -5.82 -13.21
CA GLN A 75 -9.94 -6.14 -11.78
C GLN A 75 -8.56 -5.84 -11.16
N THR A 76 -7.49 -6.24 -11.84
CA THR A 76 -6.12 -5.98 -11.39
C THR A 76 -5.85 -4.48 -11.23
N LEU A 77 -6.35 -3.66 -12.15
CA LEU A 77 -6.24 -2.21 -12.06
C LEU A 77 -6.93 -1.66 -10.80
N PHE A 78 -8.14 -2.13 -10.50
CA PHE A 78 -8.84 -1.70 -9.27
C PHE A 78 -8.14 -2.19 -8.01
N ASP A 79 -7.63 -3.41 -8.01
CA ASP A 79 -6.89 -3.95 -6.87
C ASP A 79 -5.65 -3.08 -6.59
N LEU A 80 -4.91 -2.69 -7.63
CA LEU A 80 -3.76 -1.79 -7.52
C LEU A 80 -4.17 -0.39 -7.04
N ALA A 81 -5.22 0.20 -7.62
CA ALA A 81 -5.70 1.52 -7.24
C ALA A 81 -6.14 1.57 -5.77
N ASN A 82 -6.93 0.60 -5.33
CA ASN A 82 -7.37 0.49 -3.94
C ASN A 82 -6.20 0.27 -2.99
N LEU A 83 -5.22 -0.54 -3.39
CA LEU A 83 -4.04 -0.81 -2.60
C LEU A 83 -3.18 0.45 -2.40
N VAL A 84 -2.96 1.25 -3.45
CA VAL A 84 -2.25 2.53 -3.34
C VAL A 84 -3.02 3.52 -2.46
N ILE A 85 -4.35 3.65 -2.65
CA ILE A 85 -5.18 4.58 -1.86
C ILE A 85 -5.17 4.20 -0.37
N ASN A 86 -5.38 2.91 -0.06
CA ASN A 86 -5.43 2.45 1.33
C ASN A 86 -4.07 2.53 2.02
N TYR A 87 -2.98 2.39 1.27
CA TYR A 87 -1.63 2.50 1.82
C TYR A 87 -1.18 3.96 1.97
N SER A 88 -1.54 4.83 1.02
CA SER A 88 -1.17 6.25 1.00
C SER A 88 -2.13 7.13 1.79
N HIS A 89 -2.77 6.61 2.84
CA HIS A 89 -3.46 7.46 3.82
C HIS A 89 -2.41 8.28 4.60
N GLU A 90 -1.72 9.18 3.90
CA GLU A 90 -1.31 10.44 4.49
C GLU A 90 -2.57 11.03 5.12
N GLU A 91 -2.52 11.25 6.42
CA GLU A 91 -3.57 11.90 7.17
C GLU A 91 -3.91 13.21 6.45
N ILE A 92 -4.98 13.24 5.65
CA ILE A 92 -5.47 14.49 5.06
C ILE A 92 -5.76 15.35 6.28
N PRO A 93 -4.98 16.44 6.52
CA PRO A 93 -5.13 17.20 7.73
C PRO A 93 -6.56 17.71 7.73
N VAL A 94 -7.31 17.39 8.79
CA VAL A 94 -8.73 17.72 8.89
C VAL A 94 -8.90 19.20 8.55
N TYR A 95 -9.47 19.46 7.38
CA TYR A 95 -9.64 20.83 6.90
C TYR A 95 -10.66 21.52 7.82
N ARG A 96 -10.16 22.37 8.73
CA ARG A 96 -11.01 23.23 9.56
C ARG A 96 -11.30 24.49 8.76
N SER A 97 -12.55 24.67 8.35
CA SER A 97 -12.96 25.89 7.67
C SER A 97 -12.87 27.09 8.61
N ILE A 98 -12.41 28.22 8.08
CA ILE A 98 -12.37 29.51 8.79
C ILE A 98 -13.75 30.03 9.22
N TYR A 99 -14.83 29.45 8.66
CA TYR A 99 -16.22 29.81 8.96
C TYR A 99 -16.96 28.75 9.79
N ALA A 100 -16.25 27.80 10.42
CA ALA A 100 -16.87 26.82 11.31
C ALA A 100 -17.49 27.52 12.52
N GLN A 101 -18.75 27.96 12.39
CA GLN A 101 -19.55 28.48 13.47
C GLN A 101 -20.08 27.31 14.28
N LYS A 102 -19.39 26.99 15.39
CA LYS A 102 -19.94 26.09 16.40
C LYS A 102 -21.16 26.80 17.01
N PRO A 103 -22.36 26.18 17.05
CA PRO A 103 -23.51 26.79 17.72
C PRO A 103 -23.18 27.02 19.20
N ALA A 104 -23.67 28.14 19.74
CA ALA A 104 -23.26 28.72 21.02
C ALA A 104 -23.56 27.90 22.29
N GLY A 105 -23.97 26.63 22.16
CA GLY A 105 -24.26 25.72 23.28
C GLY A 105 -23.06 24.91 23.79
N GLU A 106 -21.95 24.87 23.07
CA GLU A 106 -20.86 23.92 23.36
C GLU A 106 -19.52 24.60 23.70
N LEU A 107 -19.59 25.83 24.23
CA LEU A 107 -18.44 26.58 24.75
C LEU A 107 -18.28 26.42 26.27
N THR A 108 -19.26 25.86 26.97
CA THR A 108 -19.25 25.76 28.44
C THR A 108 -18.55 24.50 28.95
N GLU A 109 -18.48 23.42 28.15
CA GLU A 109 -17.84 22.16 28.58
C GLU A 109 -16.33 22.07 28.24
N LEU A 110 -15.84 22.80 27.23
CA LEU A 110 -14.42 22.76 26.86
C LEU A 110 -13.49 23.60 27.76
N ASN A 111 -14.04 24.49 28.58
CA ASN A 111 -13.25 25.28 29.54
C ASN A 111 -13.09 24.58 30.90
N SER A 112 -13.84 23.50 31.18
CA SER A 112 -13.70 22.73 32.42
C SER A 112 -12.60 21.65 32.31
N SER A 113 -12.39 21.07 31.13
CA SER A 113 -11.39 20.00 30.94
C SER A 113 -9.95 20.49 30.69
N LYS A 114 -9.73 21.81 30.52
CA LYS A 114 -8.40 22.38 30.26
C LYS A 114 -7.62 22.82 31.52
N THR A 115 -8.18 22.62 32.72
CA THR A 115 -7.49 22.96 33.99
C THR A 115 -6.88 21.77 34.73
N LEU A 116 -6.96 20.54 34.21
CA LEU A 116 -6.39 19.35 34.86
C LEU A 116 -5.46 18.59 33.90
N SER A 117 -4.28 19.14 33.62
CA SER A 117 -3.01 18.41 33.51
C SER A 117 -1.90 19.36 33.03
N CYS A 118 -1.39 20.15 33.97
CA CYS A 118 -0.02 20.67 33.91
C CYS A 118 0.47 20.72 35.35
N HIS A 119 1.04 19.61 35.81
CA HIS A 119 2.01 19.52 36.88
C HIS A 119 2.97 18.38 36.55
#